data_AF-A0A517XP43-F1
#
_entry.id   AF-A0A517XP43-F1
#
_cell.length_a   1.000
_cell.length_b   1.000
_cell.length_c   1.000
_cell.angle_alpha   90.00
_cell.angle_beta   90.00
_cell.angle_gamma   90.00
#
_symmetry.space_group_name_H-M   'P 1'
#
loop_
_entity.id
_entity.type
_entity.pdbx_description
1 polymer ?
#
loop_
_entity_poly.entity_id
_entity_poly.type
_entity_poly.pdbx_seq_one_letter_code
_entity_poly.pdbx_strand_id
1 'polypeptide(L)'
;MPPPPSRFAPGDRVLAPWEPQWLYPATVTDTDEYEELAAVAFDDGDAGRASFVLLRPIALAPGEFVAARRDRDKNKYDPATVVDVDGETVRVEYEDGRKDQMAVVYLRVPVAGPLAQGARVFAPRERGWLYPATVGDIVGMVADVEYEDGTAAEVMVPDLRLLQLIPGQLVWARRERLGEKYERAAVVRAAGGKATVEYDDGQEAELPLARVRLPVAEA
;
A
#
# COMPACT_ATOMS: atom_id res chain seq x y z
N MET A 1 -11.21 29.79 -6.61
CA MET A 1 -10.93 28.42 -7.09
C MET A 1 -12.05 27.56 -6.54
N PRO A 2 -12.82 26.82 -7.35
CA PRO A 2 -13.73 25.81 -6.79
C PRO A 2 -12.88 24.77 -6.03
N PRO A 3 -13.41 24.16 -4.95
CA PRO A 3 -12.74 23.04 -4.31
C PRO A 3 -12.48 21.95 -5.37
N PRO A 4 -11.35 21.22 -5.29
CA PRO A 4 -11.17 20.04 -6.13
C PRO A 4 -12.39 19.11 -5.92
N PRO A 5 -12.92 18.48 -6.99
CA PRO A 5 -14.08 17.61 -6.86
C PRO A 5 -13.81 16.55 -5.79
N SER A 6 -14.79 16.32 -4.90
CA SER A 6 -14.76 15.24 -3.91
C SER A 6 -14.39 13.94 -4.65
N ARG A 7 -13.26 13.33 -4.27
CA ARG A 7 -12.68 12.21 -5.03
C ARG A 7 -13.56 10.96 -5.01
N PHE A 8 -14.41 10.84 -3.99
CA PHE A 8 -15.38 9.77 -3.77
C PHE A 8 -16.63 10.36 -3.11
N ALA A 9 -17.80 9.79 -3.40
CA ALA A 9 -19.09 10.17 -2.85
C ALA A 9 -19.85 8.94 -2.32
N PRO A 10 -20.85 9.11 -1.42
CA PRO A 10 -21.71 8.02 -0.99
C PRO A 10 -22.35 7.29 -2.18
N GLY A 11 -22.25 5.96 -2.18
CA GLY A 11 -22.66 5.08 -3.28
C GLY A 11 -21.53 4.64 -4.20
N ASP A 12 -20.36 5.30 -4.16
CA ASP A 12 -19.22 4.89 -4.99
C ASP A 12 -18.65 3.53 -4.56
N ARG A 13 -18.29 2.73 -5.56
CA ARG A 13 -17.61 1.44 -5.40
C ARG A 13 -16.09 1.64 -5.38
N VAL A 14 -15.46 1.17 -4.31
CA VAL A 14 -14.04 1.41 -4.05
C VAL A 14 -13.33 0.15 -3.56
N LEU A 15 -12.00 0.16 -3.66
CA LEU A 15 -11.10 -0.67 -2.88
C LEU A 15 -10.67 0.15 -1.65
N ALA A 16 -10.91 -0.39 -0.46
CA ALA A 16 -10.61 0.25 0.83
C ALA A 16 -9.69 -0.61 1.69
N PRO A 17 -8.78 0.00 2.49
CA PRO A 17 -7.90 -0.75 3.37
C PRO A 17 -8.69 -1.40 4.51
N TRP A 18 -8.40 -2.67 4.74
CA TRP A 18 -8.82 -3.38 5.96
C TRP A 18 -7.59 -3.85 6.73
N GLU A 19 -6.63 -4.43 6.02
CA GLU A 19 -5.33 -4.80 6.54
C GLU A 19 -4.26 -3.84 5.98
N PRO A 20 -3.12 -3.66 6.67
CA PRO A 20 -2.07 -2.74 6.22
C PRO A 20 -1.55 -3.01 4.80
N GLN A 21 -1.63 -4.26 4.33
CA GLN A 21 -1.14 -4.68 3.01
C GLN A 21 -2.22 -4.86 1.94
N TRP A 22 -3.51 -4.89 2.32
CA TRP A 22 -4.58 -5.31 1.41
C TRP A 22 -5.74 -4.32 1.37
N LEU A 23 -6.19 -4.04 0.15
CA LEU A 23 -7.43 -3.35 -0.14
C LEU A 23 -8.52 -4.35 -0.50
N TYR A 24 -9.73 -4.08 -0.03
CA TYR A 24 -10.92 -4.92 -0.19
C TYR A 24 -12.05 -4.12 -0.83
N PRO A 25 -12.90 -4.75 -1.65
CA PRO A 25 -14.07 -4.10 -2.23
C PRO A 25 -15.04 -3.60 -1.16
N ALA A 26 -15.50 -2.37 -1.36
CA ALA A 26 -16.42 -1.70 -0.45
C ALA A 26 -17.26 -0.66 -1.19
N THR A 27 -18.31 -0.19 -0.51
CA THR A 27 -19.12 0.95 -0.93
C THR A 27 -18.92 2.10 0.04
N VAL A 28 -18.69 3.31 -0.48
CA VAL A 28 -18.69 4.52 0.36
C VAL A 28 -20.10 4.77 0.87
N THR A 29 -20.25 4.90 2.19
CA THR A 29 -21.54 5.12 2.85
C THR A 29 -21.70 6.56 3.34
N ASP A 30 -20.60 7.21 3.69
CA ASP A 30 -20.55 8.60 4.13
C ASP A 30 -19.16 9.19 3.90
N THR A 31 -19.05 10.52 3.90
CA THR A 31 -17.79 11.25 3.67
C THR A 31 -17.64 12.41 4.64
N ASP A 32 -16.44 12.54 5.23
CA ASP A 32 -16.02 13.68 6.03
C ASP A 32 -14.91 14.42 5.28
N GLU A 33 -15.27 15.52 4.63
CA GLU A 33 -14.32 16.34 3.87
C GLU A 33 -13.32 17.09 4.75
N TYR A 34 -13.65 17.35 6.03
CA TYR A 34 -12.76 18.06 6.94
C TYR A 34 -11.66 17.14 7.48
N GLU A 35 -12.01 15.90 7.79
CA GLU A 35 -11.05 14.87 8.23
C GLU A 35 -10.38 14.14 7.05
N GLU A 36 -10.82 14.38 5.81
CA GLU A 36 -10.43 13.63 4.60
C GLU A 36 -10.65 12.11 4.72
N LEU A 37 -11.75 11.72 5.37
CA LEU A 37 -12.11 10.33 5.66
C LEU A 37 -13.42 9.95 4.95
N ALA A 38 -13.53 8.68 4.57
CA ALA A 38 -14.79 8.06 4.15
C ALA A 38 -15.19 6.95 5.14
N ALA A 39 -16.48 6.83 5.43
CA ALA A 39 -17.04 5.61 5.99
C ALA A 39 -17.36 4.64 4.84
N VAL A 40 -16.95 3.38 4.97
CA VAL A 40 -17.13 2.35 3.94
C VAL A 40 -17.81 1.11 4.52
N ALA A 41 -18.67 0.48 3.73
CA ALA A 41 -19.23 -0.85 4.00
C ALA A 41 -18.57 -1.85 3.06
N PHE A 42 -17.88 -2.83 3.62
CA PHE A 42 -17.21 -3.89 2.87
C PHE A 42 -18.24 -4.92 2.39
N ASP A 43 -17.91 -5.58 1.28
CA ASP A 43 -18.84 -6.52 0.64
C ASP A 43 -19.08 -7.81 1.44
N ASP A 44 -18.25 -8.09 2.45
CA ASP A 44 -18.46 -9.20 3.40
C ASP A 44 -19.41 -8.86 4.56
N GLY A 45 -19.91 -7.61 4.60
CA GLY A 45 -20.93 -7.14 5.53
C GLY A 45 -20.40 -6.29 6.69
N ASP A 46 -19.09 -6.16 6.82
CA ASP A 46 -18.47 -5.32 7.84
C ASP A 46 -18.30 -3.86 7.38
N ALA A 47 -17.85 -2.98 8.29
CA ALA A 47 -17.70 -1.55 8.01
C ALA A 47 -16.44 -0.95 8.64
N GLY A 48 -15.95 0.15 8.07
CA GLY A 48 -14.76 0.86 8.55
C GLY A 48 -14.70 2.32 8.11
N ARG A 49 -13.63 3.02 8.53
CA ARG A 49 -13.26 4.35 8.04
C ARG A 49 -11.90 4.29 7.36
N ALA A 50 -11.74 5.01 6.26
CA ALA A 50 -10.47 5.08 5.53
C ALA A 50 -10.21 6.50 5.01
N SER A 51 -8.95 6.91 4.97
CA SER A 51 -8.56 8.17 4.31
C SER A 51 -8.80 8.10 2.81
N PHE A 52 -9.24 9.21 2.21
CA PHE A 52 -9.41 9.31 0.75
C PHE A 52 -8.14 9.00 -0.03
N VAL A 53 -6.95 9.16 0.57
CA VAL A 53 -5.67 8.83 -0.06
C VAL A 53 -5.47 7.33 -0.23
N LEU A 54 -6.09 6.52 0.62
CA LEU A 54 -5.97 5.05 0.60
C LEU A 54 -7.11 4.37 -0.18
N LEU A 55 -8.17 5.11 -0.51
CA LEU A 55 -9.25 4.62 -1.35
C LEU A 55 -8.84 4.61 -2.82
N ARG A 56 -9.33 3.61 -3.55
CA ARG A 56 -9.15 3.50 -5.00
C ARG A 56 -10.46 3.12 -5.68
N PRO A 57 -10.72 3.58 -6.91
CA PRO A 57 -11.79 3.00 -7.72
C PRO A 57 -11.54 1.51 -7.94
N ILE A 58 -12.62 0.72 -8.09
CA ILE A 58 -12.50 -0.65 -8.59
C ILE A 58 -12.24 -0.59 -10.10
N ALA A 59 -10.95 -0.49 -10.47
CA ALA A 59 -10.50 -0.35 -11.85
C ALA A 59 -9.38 -1.35 -12.15
N LEU A 60 -9.67 -2.63 -11.93
CA LEU A 60 -8.72 -3.72 -12.20
C LEU A 60 -8.44 -3.83 -13.71
N ALA A 61 -7.21 -4.19 -14.05
CA ALA A 61 -6.77 -4.41 -15.42
C ALA A 61 -6.11 -5.78 -15.60
N PRO A 62 -6.18 -6.40 -16.80
CA PRO A 62 -5.39 -7.59 -17.11
C PRO A 62 -3.89 -7.36 -16.84
N GLY A 63 -3.27 -8.34 -16.20
CA GLY A 63 -1.88 -8.30 -15.74
C GLY A 63 -1.70 -7.84 -14.29
N GLU A 64 -2.73 -7.28 -13.64
CA GLU A 64 -2.64 -6.90 -12.23
C GLU A 64 -2.60 -8.10 -11.28
N PHE A 65 -1.82 -7.99 -10.21
CA PHE A 65 -1.71 -9.01 -9.17
C PHE A 65 -2.78 -8.83 -8.10
N VAL A 66 -3.52 -9.90 -7.82
CA VAL A 66 -4.59 -9.94 -6.83
C VAL A 66 -4.50 -11.22 -6.02
N ALA A 67 -4.94 -11.21 -4.77
CA ALA A 67 -5.14 -12.47 -4.04
C ALA A 67 -6.63 -12.82 -4.13
N ALA A 68 -6.94 -14.06 -4.50
CA ALA A 68 -8.29 -14.50 -4.83
C ALA A 68 -8.72 -15.67 -3.94
N ARG A 69 -9.96 -15.63 -3.43
CA ARG A 69 -10.56 -16.77 -2.70
C ARG A 69 -10.99 -17.85 -3.69
N ARG A 70 -10.13 -18.85 -3.89
CA ARG A 70 -10.46 -20.03 -4.70
C ARG A 70 -11.55 -20.88 -4.08
N ASP A 71 -11.62 -20.96 -2.76
CA ASP A 71 -12.70 -21.64 -2.05
C ASP A 71 -13.53 -20.57 -1.35
N ARG A 72 -14.80 -20.41 -1.79
CA ARG A 72 -15.65 -19.28 -1.37
C ARG A 72 -16.13 -19.44 0.07
N ASP A 73 -16.07 -20.66 0.59
CA ASP A 73 -16.45 -21.01 1.95
C ASP A 73 -15.26 -20.94 2.93
N LYS A 74 -14.06 -20.64 2.43
CA LYS A 74 -12.85 -20.50 3.25
C LYS A 74 -12.31 -19.09 3.19
N ASN A 75 -11.91 -18.57 4.35
CA ASN A 75 -11.15 -17.31 4.43
C ASN A 75 -9.67 -17.53 4.07
N LYS A 76 -9.42 -18.03 2.86
CA LYS A 76 -8.08 -18.25 2.31
C LYS A 76 -7.99 -17.62 0.93
N TYR A 77 -7.02 -16.73 0.76
CA TYR A 77 -6.70 -16.12 -0.52
C TYR A 77 -5.44 -16.75 -1.09
N ASP A 78 -5.47 -17.11 -2.37
CA ASP A 78 -4.32 -17.60 -3.11
C ASP A 78 -3.86 -16.52 -4.12
N PRO A 79 -2.55 -16.33 -4.33
CA PRO A 79 -2.01 -15.41 -5.35
C PRO A 79 -2.54 -15.71 -6.75
N ALA A 80 -2.91 -14.67 -7.48
CA ALA A 80 -3.39 -14.77 -8.85
C ALA A 80 -3.08 -13.49 -9.66
N THR A 81 -3.19 -13.62 -10.97
CA THR A 81 -3.09 -12.52 -11.93
C THR A 81 -4.43 -12.35 -12.63
N VAL A 82 -4.90 -11.11 -12.75
CA VAL A 82 -6.09 -10.78 -13.53
C VAL A 82 -5.81 -11.06 -15.00
N VAL A 83 -6.66 -11.84 -15.66
CA VAL A 83 -6.53 -12.13 -17.10
C VAL A 83 -7.60 -11.44 -17.93
N ASP A 84 -8.76 -11.12 -17.33
CA ASP A 84 -9.88 -10.46 -18.00
C ASP A 84 -10.81 -9.81 -16.98
N VAL A 85 -11.47 -8.72 -17.36
CA VAL A 85 -12.40 -7.96 -16.51
C VAL A 85 -13.66 -7.61 -17.29
N ASP A 86 -14.81 -8.01 -16.77
CA ASP A 86 -16.14 -7.71 -17.30
C ASP A 86 -17.02 -7.15 -16.17
N GLY A 87 -17.02 -5.82 -16.04
CA GLY A 87 -17.64 -5.13 -14.91
C GLY A 87 -17.01 -5.53 -13.58
N GLU A 88 -17.82 -6.01 -12.64
CA GLU A 88 -17.34 -6.54 -11.35
C GLU A 88 -17.00 -8.05 -11.40
N THR A 89 -17.08 -8.68 -12.57
CA THR A 89 -16.65 -10.06 -12.76
C THR A 89 -15.23 -10.10 -13.31
N VAL A 90 -14.37 -10.84 -12.63
CA VAL A 90 -12.93 -10.93 -12.93
C VAL A 90 -12.59 -12.37 -13.22
N ARG A 91 -11.86 -12.59 -14.31
CA ARG A 91 -11.18 -13.86 -14.55
C ARG A 91 -9.75 -13.74 -14.07
N VAL A 92 -9.30 -14.70 -13.28
CA VAL A 92 -7.94 -14.76 -12.75
C VAL A 92 -7.25 -16.06 -13.17
N GLU A 93 -5.93 -16.02 -13.22
CA GLU A 93 -5.05 -17.18 -13.37
C GLU A 93 -4.16 -17.27 -12.12
N TYR A 94 -4.22 -18.42 -11.45
CA TYR A 94 -3.41 -18.67 -10.27
C TYR A 94 -2.00 -19.16 -10.66
N GLU A 95 -1.09 -19.18 -9.69
CA GLU A 95 0.29 -19.67 -9.91
C GLU A 95 0.38 -21.13 -10.37
N ASP A 96 -0.62 -21.97 -10.07
CA ASP A 96 -0.71 -23.34 -10.57
C ASP A 96 -1.24 -23.44 -12.02
N GLY A 97 -1.42 -22.30 -12.71
CA GLY A 97 -1.93 -22.19 -14.08
C GLY A 97 -3.43 -22.41 -14.23
N ARG A 98 -4.16 -22.69 -13.14
CA ARG A 98 -5.61 -22.82 -13.20
C ARG A 98 -6.26 -21.45 -13.33
N LYS A 99 -7.38 -21.40 -14.06
CA LYS A 99 -8.18 -20.21 -14.26
C LYS A 99 -9.50 -20.33 -13.54
N ASP A 100 -10.00 -19.20 -13.05
CA ASP A 100 -11.28 -19.13 -12.35
C ASP A 100 -11.93 -17.77 -12.64
N GLN A 101 -13.25 -17.72 -12.55
CA GLN A 101 -14.06 -16.54 -12.76
C GLN A 101 -14.87 -16.26 -11.49
N MET A 102 -14.79 -15.03 -10.99
CA MET A 102 -15.40 -14.65 -9.73
C MET A 102 -15.79 -13.18 -9.70
N ALA A 103 -16.69 -12.82 -8.81
CA ALA A 103 -16.97 -11.42 -8.51
C ALA A 103 -15.81 -10.79 -7.72
N VAL A 104 -15.63 -9.48 -7.85
CA VAL A 104 -14.56 -8.73 -7.21
C VAL A 104 -14.53 -8.89 -5.69
N VAL A 105 -15.68 -9.13 -5.03
CA VAL A 105 -15.79 -9.43 -3.58
C VAL A 105 -14.89 -10.57 -3.11
N TYR A 106 -14.53 -11.50 -4.01
CA TYR A 106 -13.63 -12.61 -3.69
C TYR A 106 -12.14 -12.27 -3.87
N LEU A 107 -11.82 -11.02 -4.21
CA LEU A 107 -10.48 -10.52 -4.41
C LEU A 107 -10.05 -9.57 -3.29
N ARG A 108 -8.75 -9.48 -3.12
CA ARG A 108 -8.08 -8.38 -2.43
C ARG A 108 -6.86 -7.94 -3.21
N VAL A 109 -6.55 -6.66 -3.17
CA VAL A 109 -5.51 -6.03 -3.99
C VAL A 109 -4.40 -5.52 -3.09
N PRO A 110 -3.12 -5.73 -3.42
CA PRO A 110 -2.02 -5.17 -2.63
C PRO A 110 -2.10 -3.64 -2.57
N VAL A 111 -1.93 -3.06 -1.38
CA VAL A 111 -1.87 -1.59 -1.20
C VAL A 111 -0.75 -0.98 -2.04
N ALA A 112 0.36 -1.69 -2.26
CA ALA A 112 1.45 -1.19 -3.09
C ALA A 112 1.15 -1.22 -4.61
N GLY A 113 0.21 -2.04 -5.09
CA GLY A 113 -0.07 -2.23 -6.52
C GLY A 113 -0.99 -1.16 -7.12
N PRO A 114 -1.09 -1.01 -8.46
CA PRO A 114 -0.18 -1.58 -9.45
C PRO A 114 1.22 -0.94 -9.31
N LEU A 115 2.26 -1.78 -9.35
CA LEU A 115 3.65 -1.34 -9.30
C LEU A 115 4.26 -1.38 -10.70
N ALA A 116 5.08 -0.38 -11.01
CA ALA A 116 5.93 -0.38 -12.19
C ALA A 116 7.38 -0.66 -11.80
N GLN A 117 8.16 -1.26 -12.71
CA GLN A 117 9.60 -1.29 -12.58
C GLN A 117 10.16 0.14 -12.42
N GLY A 118 11.12 0.30 -11.52
CA GLY A 118 11.66 1.59 -11.11
C GLY A 118 10.79 2.33 -10.06
N ALA A 119 9.64 1.78 -9.66
CA ALA A 119 8.83 2.38 -8.59
C ALA A 119 9.62 2.41 -7.28
N ARG A 120 9.44 3.49 -6.53
CA ARG A 120 10.06 3.68 -5.22
C ARG A 120 9.10 3.21 -4.13
N VAL A 121 9.57 2.30 -3.28
CA VAL A 121 8.76 1.64 -2.24
C VAL A 121 9.52 1.57 -0.92
N PHE A 122 8.80 1.28 0.16
CA PHE A 122 9.36 0.71 1.37
C PHE A 122 9.24 -0.81 1.30
N ALA A 123 10.34 -1.53 1.54
CA ALA A 123 10.42 -2.99 1.47
C ALA A 123 11.02 -3.61 2.75
N PRO A 124 10.54 -4.77 3.21
CA PRO A 124 11.07 -5.47 4.39
C PRO A 124 12.49 -5.98 4.14
N ARG A 125 13.41 -5.66 5.05
CA ARG A 125 14.80 -6.15 4.99
C ARG A 125 15.22 -6.82 6.29
N GLU A 126 15.10 -6.09 7.39
CA GLU A 126 15.37 -6.59 8.74
C GLU A 126 14.06 -6.85 9.44
N ARG A 127 14.07 -7.76 10.41
CA ARG A 127 12.86 -8.15 11.13
C ARG A 127 12.19 -6.92 11.76
N GLY A 128 10.99 -6.60 11.27
CA GLY A 128 10.16 -5.52 11.78
C GLY A 128 10.42 -4.15 11.15
N TRP A 129 11.26 -4.03 10.12
CA TRP A 129 11.58 -2.74 9.48
C TRP A 129 11.43 -2.78 7.97
N LEU A 130 10.80 -1.74 7.42
CA LEU A 130 10.73 -1.45 6.00
C LEU A 130 11.72 -0.34 5.64
N TYR A 131 12.47 -0.57 4.57
CA TYR A 131 13.52 0.32 4.08
C TYR A 131 13.18 0.81 2.67
N PRO A 132 13.58 2.04 2.31
CA PRO A 132 13.45 2.53 0.95
C PRO A 132 14.17 1.60 -0.02
N ALA A 133 13.49 1.27 -1.10
CA ALA A 133 13.99 0.43 -2.17
C ALA A 133 13.38 0.87 -3.51
N THR A 134 14.00 0.39 -4.58
CA THR A 134 13.53 0.55 -5.96
C THR A 134 13.08 -0.82 -6.47
N VAL A 135 11.88 -0.89 -7.04
CA VAL A 135 11.33 -2.11 -7.63
C VAL A 135 12.06 -2.44 -8.92
N GLY A 136 12.58 -3.66 -9.04
CA GLY A 136 13.15 -4.25 -10.23
C GLY A 136 12.10 -4.99 -11.05
N ASP A 137 12.39 -6.22 -11.43
CA ASP A 137 11.44 -7.08 -12.15
C ASP A 137 10.34 -7.58 -11.22
N ILE A 138 9.14 -7.81 -11.78
CA ILE A 138 7.99 -8.33 -11.04
C ILE A 138 7.48 -9.58 -11.75
N VAL A 139 7.48 -10.71 -11.04
CA VAL A 139 7.02 -12.01 -11.53
C VAL A 139 5.97 -12.55 -10.56
N GLY A 140 4.71 -12.55 -10.99
CA GLY A 140 3.61 -12.90 -10.08
C GLY A 140 3.56 -11.91 -8.91
N MET A 141 3.36 -12.42 -7.70
CA MET A 141 3.39 -11.58 -6.49
C MET A 141 4.78 -11.33 -5.91
N VAL A 142 5.85 -11.68 -6.62
CA VAL A 142 7.23 -11.45 -6.18
C VAL A 142 7.82 -10.31 -6.99
N ALA A 143 8.42 -9.35 -6.30
CA ALA A 143 9.19 -8.26 -6.89
C ALA A 143 10.65 -8.36 -6.43
N ASP A 144 11.56 -8.21 -7.38
CA ASP A 144 12.93 -7.85 -7.05
C ASP A 144 12.95 -6.42 -6.50
N VAL A 145 13.69 -6.18 -5.44
CA VAL A 145 13.90 -4.84 -4.91
C VAL A 145 15.38 -4.58 -4.68
N GLU A 146 15.83 -3.39 -5.04
CA GLU A 146 17.17 -2.89 -4.74
C GLU A 146 17.10 -1.80 -3.68
N TYR A 147 17.77 -2.02 -2.55
CA TYR A 147 17.87 -1.05 -1.45
C TYR A 147 18.89 0.04 -1.79
N GLU A 148 18.79 1.18 -1.10
CA GLU A 148 19.69 2.33 -1.30
C GLU A 148 21.17 2.05 -1.03
N ASP A 149 21.50 0.97 -0.33
CA ASP A 149 22.88 0.55 -0.09
C ASP A 149 23.43 -0.42 -1.16
N GLY A 150 22.67 -0.63 -2.25
CA GLY A 150 23.02 -1.50 -3.37
C GLY A 150 22.79 -2.98 -3.11
N THR A 151 22.24 -3.36 -1.95
CA THR A 151 21.80 -4.74 -1.74
C THR A 151 20.44 -4.99 -2.40
N ALA A 152 20.17 -6.25 -2.77
CA ALA A 152 18.91 -6.63 -3.40
C ALA A 152 18.25 -7.82 -2.68
N ALA A 153 16.94 -7.95 -2.83
CA ALA A 153 16.15 -9.07 -2.32
C ALA A 153 14.90 -9.32 -3.17
N GLU A 154 14.40 -10.55 -3.15
CA GLU A 154 13.05 -10.88 -3.61
C GLU A 154 12.05 -10.66 -2.47
N VAL A 155 10.97 -9.94 -2.76
CA VAL A 155 9.96 -9.56 -1.76
C VAL A 155 8.55 -9.73 -2.32
N MET A 156 7.62 -10.16 -1.46
CA MET A 156 6.21 -10.23 -1.83
C MET A 156 5.64 -8.82 -2.03
N VAL A 157 4.98 -8.57 -3.16
CA VAL A 157 4.32 -7.28 -3.48
C VAL A 157 3.40 -6.79 -2.34
N PRO A 158 2.62 -7.65 -1.66
CA PRO A 158 1.85 -7.25 -0.48
C PRO A 158 2.68 -6.72 0.69
N ASP A 159 3.93 -7.12 0.84
CA ASP A 159 4.79 -6.67 1.94
C ASP A 159 5.44 -5.31 1.64
N LEU A 160 5.29 -4.81 0.41
CA LEU A 160 5.73 -3.47 0.02
C LEU A 160 4.77 -2.40 0.53
N ARG A 161 5.28 -1.19 0.75
CA ARG A 161 4.47 0.02 0.96
C ARG A 161 4.90 1.09 -0.04
N LEU A 162 3.98 1.94 -0.45
CA LEU A 162 4.32 3.10 -1.26
C LEU A 162 5.33 3.96 -0.50
N LEU A 163 6.33 4.51 -1.20
CA LEU A 163 7.29 5.46 -0.61
C LEU A 163 6.64 6.84 -0.45
N GLN A 164 5.51 6.89 0.25
CA GLN A 164 4.76 8.09 0.57
C GLN A 164 4.78 8.27 2.09
N LEU A 165 5.48 9.32 2.52
CA LEU A 165 5.48 9.75 3.91
C LEU A 165 4.47 10.87 4.11
N ILE A 166 3.65 10.76 5.15
CA ILE A 166 2.59 11.74 5.46
C ILE A 166 3.04 12.58 6.66
N PRO A 167 2.77 13.90 6.69
CA PRO A 167 3.01 14.70 7.88
C PRO A 167 2.37 14.09 9.14
N GLY A 168 3.10 14.10 10.25
CA GLY A 168 2.73 13.45 11.51
C GLY A 168 3.03 11.96 11.58
N GLN A 169 3.36 11.29 10.46
CA GLN A 169 3.68 9.86 10.46
C GLN A 169 4.94 9.59 11.30
N LEU A 170 4.85 8.62 12.19
CA LEU A 170 5.98 8.18 12.99
C LEU A 170 6.91 7.31 12.15
N VAL A 171 8.18 7.68 12.16
CA VAL A 171 9.25 7.01 11.44
C VAL A 171 10.45 6.82 12.34
N TRP A 172 11.40 6.02 11.87
CA TRP A 172 12.71 5.91 12.48
C TRP A 172 13.71 6.52 11.51
N ALA A 173 14.37 7.59 11.95
CA ALA A 173 15.29 8.36 11.13
C ALA A 173 16.70 8.34 11.72
N ARG A 174 17.70 8.29 10.85
CA ARG A 174 19.11 8.36 11.23
C ARG A 174 19.69 9.73 10.90
N ARG A 175 20.27 10.38 11.90
CA ARG A 175 21.00 11.65 11.75
C ARG A 175 22.33 11.46 11.00
N GLU A 176 22.95 12.56 10.58
CA GLU A 176 24.09 12.56 9.65
C GLU A 176 25.42 12.08 10.25
N ARG A 177 25.55 12.03 11.58
CA ARG A 177 26.80 11.67 12.22
C ARG A 177 27.01 10.15 12.13
N LEU A 178 28.15 9.77 11.53
CA LEU A 178 28.56 8.37 11.38
C LEU A 178 28.50 7.66 12.74
N GLY A 179 27.73 6.57 12.82
CA GLY A 179 27.56 5.78 14.05
C GLY A 179 26.30 6.06 14.87
N GLU A 180 25.52 7.09 14.51
CA GLU A 180 24.24 7.37 15.20
C GLU A 180 23.21 6.27 14.89
N LYS A 181 22.41 5.93 15.90
CA LYS A 181 21.34 4.94 15.80
C LYS A 181 20.15 5.56 15.07
N TYR A 182 19.24 4.72 14.60
CA TYR A 182 17.91 5.21 14.22
C TYR A 182 17.19 5.66 15.48
N GLU A 183 16.57 6.83 15.41
CA GLU A 183 15.78 7.43 16.49
C GLU A 183 14.36 7.67 15.99
N ARG A 184 13.40 7.65 16.91
CA ARG A 184 12.01 7.96 16.60
C ARG A 184 11.89 9.44 16.20
N ALA A 185 11.11 9.67 15.14
CA ALA A 185 10.81 11.01 14.65
C ALA A 185 9.42 11.05 14.02
N ALA A 186 8.82 12.23 13.94
CA ALA A 186 7.61 12.50 13.19
C ALA A 186 7.98 13.17 11.85
N VAL A 187 7.35 12.75 10.75
CA VAL A 187 7.51 13.42 9.46
C VAL A 187 6.87 14.80 9.54
N VAL A 188 7.62 15.84 9.24
CA VAL A 188 7.09 17.22 9.09
C VAL A 188 6.61 17.42 7.66
N ARG A 189 7.44 17.01 6.69
CA ARG A 189 7.15 17.04 5.25
C ARG A 189 8.07 16.08 4.50
N ALA A 190 7.63 15.59 3.33
CA ALA A 190 8.47 14.79 2.44
C ALA A 190 8.28 15.21 0.98
N ALA A 191 9.39 15.39 0.26
CA ALA A 191 9.41 15.76 -1.15
C ALA A 191 10.76 15.44 -1.79
N GLY A 192 10.76 15.08 -3.08
CA GLY A 192 11.98 15.01 -3.89
C GLY A 192 13.07 14.09 -3.35
N GLY A 193 12.70 12.92 -2.80
CA GLY A 193 13.65 11.96 -2.24
C GLY A 193 14.22 12.33 -0.88
N LYS A 194 13.68 13.35 -0.22
CA LYS A 194 14.03 13.78 1.14
C LYS A 194 12.81 13.86 2.05
N ALA A 195 13.06 13.77 3.35
CA ALA A 195 12.08 14.08 4.38
C ALA A 195 12.67 15.09 5.36
N THR A 196 11.85 16.04 5.81
CA THR A 196 12.07 16.78 7.05
C THR A 196 11.35 16.03 8.15
N VAL A 197 12.07 15.70 9.22
CA VAL A 197 11.51 15.01 10.38
C VAL A 197 11.83 15.81 11.64
N GLU A 198 10.96 15.72 12.63
CA GLU A 198 11.15 16.24 13.99
C GLU A 198 11.37 15.06 14.94
N TYR A 199 12.50 15.04 15.63
CA TYR A 199 12.83 13.99 16.60
C TYR A 199 12.14 14.25 17.95
N ASP A 200 12.09 13.23 18.80
CA ASP A 200 11.48 13.34 20.15
C ASP A 200 12.14 14.42 21.05
N ASP A 201 13.37 14.87 20.72
CA ASP A 201 14.06 15.97 21.42
C ASP A 201 13.68 17.38 20.90
N GLY A 202 12.73 17.46 19.96
CA GLY A 202 12.24 18.69 19.34
C GLY A 202 13.17 19.26 18.27
N GLN A 203 14.25 18.57 17.91
CA GLN A 203 15.11 19.00 16.81
C GLN A 203 14.55 18.52 15.47
N GLU A 204 14.66 19.36 14.45
CA GLU A 204 14.35 18.97 13.08
C GLU A 204 15.62 18.64 12.29
N ALA A 205 15.50 17.72 11.34
CA ALA A 205 16.51 17.51 10.31
C ALA A 205 15.88 17.24 8.95
N GLU A 206 16.48 17.78 7.89
CA GLU A 206 16.24 17.34 6.52
C GLU A 206 17.24 16.24 6.17
N LEU A 207 16.75 15.07 5.75
CA LEU A 207 17.56 13.92 5.43
C LEU A 207 17.06 13.19 4.17
N PRO A 208 17.96 12.51 3.43
CA PRO A 208 17.57 11.65 2.33
C PRO A 208 16.68 10.51 2.82
N LEU A 209 15.72 10.07 2.01
CA LEU A 209 14.82 8.97 2.38
C LEU A 209 15.56 7.68 2.74
N ALA A 210 16.76 7.45 2.18
CA ALA A 210 17.68 6.36 2.53
C ALA A 210 18.00 6.25 4.04
N ARG A 211 17.74 7.31 4.82
CA ARG A 211 17.94 7.35 6.28
C ARG A 211 16.63 7.29 7.07
N VAL A 212 15.50 7.03 6.40
CA VAL A 212 14.18 6.81 6.99
C VAL A 212 13.83 5.34 6.86
N ARG A 213 13.27 4.74 7.90
CA ARG A 213 12.65 3.42 7.87
C ARG A 213 11.32 3.43 8.61
N LEU A 214 10.43 2.53 8.22
CA LEU A 214 9.13 2.35 8.85
C LEU A 214 9.11 1.06 9.66
N PRO A 215 8.45 1.00 10.81
CA PRO A 215 8.16 -0.28 11.44
C PRO A 215 7.13 -1.06 10.59
N VAL A 216 7.24 -2.40 10.55
CA VAL A 216 6.30 -3.27 9.83
C VAL A 216 4.92 -3.27 10.50
N ALA A 217 4.88 -3.10 11.83
CA ALA A 217 3.67 -2.88 12.59
C ALA A 217 3.66 -1.43 13.08
N GLU A 218 2.59 -0.69 12.81
CA GLU A 218 2.29 0.51 13.60
C GLU A 218 2.00 0.02 15.02
N ALA A 219 2.94 0.28 15.94
CA ALA A 219 2.83 -0.05 17.36
C ALA A 219 2.12 1.06 18.12
#